data_AF-A0A0V7YZB9-F1
#
_entry.id   AF-A0A0V7YZB9-F1
#
_cell.length_a   1.000
_cell.length_b   1.000
_cell.length_c   1.000
_cell.angle_alpha   90.00
_cell.angle_beta   90.00
_cell.angle_gamma   90.00
#
_symmetry.space_group_name_H-M   'P 1'
#
loop_
_entity.id
_entity.type
_entity.pdbx_description
1 polymer ?
#
loop_
_entity_poly.entity_id
_entity_poly.type
_entity_poly.pdbx_seq_one_letter_code
_entity_poly.pdbx_strand_id
1 'polypeptide(L)' 'MIEEADANDKVVAFRLMASLCGFAKGLGLDEETTRHIVFRVITDMPICSDEKRLARARNWMLIASA' A
#
# COMPACT_ATOMS: atom_id res chain seq x y z
N MET A 1 15.08 17.68 8.03
CA MET A 1 14.42 16.38 8.29
C MET A 1 13.15 16.19 7.43
N ILE A 2 13.16 16.54 6.13
CA ILE A 2 12.01 16.26 5.23
C ILE A 2 12.39 15.16 4.21
N GLU A 3 13.67 15.05 3.83
CA GLU A 3 14.15 14.02 2.89
C GLU A 3 14.14 12.59 3.47
N GLU A 4 14.35 12.42 4.77
CA GLU A 4 14.37 11.09 5.41
C GLU A 4 12.99 10.42 5.46
N ALA A 5 11.93 11.23 5.61
CA ALA A 5 10.55 10.74 5.60
C ALA A 5 10.14 10.24 4.20
N ASP A 6 10.50 10.99 3.14
CA ASP A 6 10.22 10.62 1.75
C ASP A 6 10.97 9.35 1.32
N ALA A 7 12.22 9.18 1.75
CA ALA A 7 12.98 7.96 1.51
C ALA A 7 12.37 6.75 2.23
N ASN A 8 11.94 6.93 3.48
CA ASN A 8 11.28 5.87 4.25
C ASN A 8 9.93 5.48 3.64
N ASP A 9 9.13 6.45 3.20
CA ASP A 9 7.84 6.21 2.56
C ASP A 9 7.98 5.42 1.24
N LYS A 10 9.02 5.73 0.44
CA LYS A 10 9.36 4.95 -0.76
C LYS A 10 9.73 3.50 -0.44
N VAL A 11 10.51 3.27 0.60
CA VAL A 11 10.89 1.91 1.04
C VAL A 11 9.67 1.13 1.53
N VAL A 12 8.81 1.78 2.32
CA VAL A 12 7.56 1.20 2.81
C VAL A 12 6.61 0.88 1.65
N ALA A 13 6.45 1.79 0.70
CA ALA A 13 5.64 1.58 -0.51
C ALA A 13 6.12 0.38 -1.31
N PHE A 14 7.43 0.24 -1.51
CA PHE A 14 8.02 -0.89 -2.22
C PHE A 14 7.71 -2.22 -1.50
N ARG A 15 7.86 -2.27 -0.17
CA ARG A 15 7.55 -3.47 0.63
C ARG A 15 6.07 -3.84 0.56
N LEU A 16 5.18 -2.85 0.69
CA LEU A 16 3.73 -3.03 0.58
C LEU A 16 3.34 -3.55 -0.80
N MET A 17 3.86 -2.93 -1.87
CA MET A 17 3.62 -3.37 -3.26
C MET A 17 4.04 -4.81 -3.48
N ALA A 18 5.24 -5.20 -3.03
CA ALA A 18 5.74 -6.57 -3.19
C ALA A 18 4.83 -7.60 -2.48
N SER A 19 4.30 -7.25 -1.30
CA SER A 19 3.39 -8.12 -0.55
C SER A 19 1.98 -8.18 -1.15
N LEU A 20 1.50 -7.08 -1.74
CA LEU A 20 0.12 -6.94 -2.20
C LEU A 20 -0.06 -7.31 -3.68
N CYS A 21 0.99 -7.31 -4.51
CA CYS A 21 0.90 -7.60 -5.94
C CYS A 21 0.27 -8.98 -6.24
N GLY A 22 0.62 -10.01 -5.46
CA GLY A 22 0.01 -11.33 -5.60
C GLY A 22 -1.47 -11.36 -5.21
N PHE A 23 -1.85 -10.61 -4.17
CA PHE A 23 -3.23 -10.49 -3.71
C PHE A 23 -4.08 -9.72 -4.73
N ALA A 24 -3.59 -8.57 -5.20
CA ALA A 24 -4.25 -7.74 -6.21
C ALA A 24 -4.50 -8.50 -7.51
N LYS A 25 -3.52 -9.27 -7.99
CA LYS A 25 -3.70 -10.15 -9.17
C LYS A 25 -4.79 -11.19 -8.97
N GLY A 26 -4.90 -11.77 -7.77
CA GLY A 26 -5.98 -12.70 -7.42
C GLY A 26 -7.38 -12.05 -7.43
N LEU A 27 -7.45 -10.74 -7.24
CA LEU A 27 -8.67 -9.93 -7.29
C LEU A 27 -8.94 -9.32 -8.68
N GLY A 28 -8.05 -9.52 -9.65
CA GLY A 28 -8.16 -8.88 -10.97
C GLY A 28 -7.84 -7.39 -10.99
N LEU A 29 -7.22 -6.86 -9.92
CA LEU A 29 -6.80 -5.46 -9.84
C LEU A 29 -5.51 -5.24 -10.61
N ASP A 30 -5.43 -4.11 -11.32
CA ASP A 30 -4.23 -3.68 -12.01
C ASP A 30 -3.19 -3.07 -11.05
N GLU A 31 -1.97 -2.92 -11.55
CA GLU A 31 -0.85 -2.40 -10.77
C GLU A 31 -1.02 -0.92 -10.39
N GLU A 32 -1.66 -0.11 -11.24
CA GLU A 32 -1.90 1.30 -10.98
C GLU A 32 -2.89 1.46 -9.81
N THR A 33 -4.01 0.75 -9.84
CA THR A 33 -4.97 0.69 -8.73
C THR A 33 -4.30 0.25 -7.43
N THR A 34 -3.48 -0.80 -7.51
CA THR A 34 -2.72 -1.31 -6.36
C THR A 34 -1.78 -0.25 -5.79
N ARG A 35 -1.07 0.47 -6.67
CA ARG A 35 -0.13 1.54 -6.29
C ARG A 35 -0.85 2.71 -5.63
N HIS A 36 -1.98 3.13 -6.19
CA HIS A 36 -2.81 4.19 -5.61
C HIS A 36 -3.28 3.85 -4.19
N ILE A 37 -3.72 2.62 -3.96
CA ILE A 37 -4.14 2.16 -2.63
C ILE A 37 -2.96 2.19 -1.64
N VAL A 38 -1.78 1.71 -2.05
CA VAL A 38 -0.59 1.70 -1.20
C VAL A 38 -0.17 3.11 -0.81
N PHE A 39 -0.05 4.03 -1.76
CA PHE A 39 0.30 5.43 -1.47
C PHE A 39 -0.73 6.08 -0.55
N ARG A 40 -2.03 5.85 -0.81
CA ARG A 40 -3.09 6.38 0.05
C ARG A 40 -2.95 5.90 1.49
N VAL A 41 -2.64 4.62 1.71
CA VAL A 41 -2.48 4.07 3.05
C VAL A 41 -1.25 4.63 3.77
N ILE A 42 -0.15 4.87 3.07
CA ILE A 42 1.05 5.47 3.66
C ILE A 42 0.76 6.91 4.10
N THR A 43 0.12 7.69 3.22
CA THR A 43 -0.26 9.09 3.50
C THR A 43 -1.31 9.19 4.61
N ASP A 44 -2.29 8.29 4.65
CA ASP A 44 -3.35 8.27 5.66
C ASP A 44 -2.84 7.77 7.02
N MET A 45 -1.83 6.88 7.01
CA MET A 45 -1.30 6.23 8.20
C MET A 45 0.24 6.33 8.32
N PRO A 46 0.82 7.54 8.44
CA PRO A 46 2.27 7.75 8.43
C PRO A 46 2.99 7.23 9.68
N ILE A 47 2.28 7.05 10.80
CA ILE A 47 2.85 6.59 12.09
C ILE A 47 2.56 5.09 12.34
N CYS A 48 1.77 4.44 11.49
CA CYS A 48 1.38 3.05 11.67
C CYS A 48 2.46 2.07 11.19
N SER A 49 2.56 0.91 11.86
CA SER A 49 3.38 -0.21 11.43
C SER A 49 2.94 -0.76 10.07
N ASP A 50 3.89 -1.35 9.33
CA ASP A 50 3.64 -1.92 8.01
C ASP A 50 2.54 -2.99 8.02
N GLU A 51 2.40 -3.78 9.08
CA GLU A 51 1.32 -4.77 9.23
C GLU A 51 -0.07 -4.14 9.26
N LYS A 52 -0.24 -3.02 9.97
CA LYS A 52 -1.51 -2.28 10.01
C LYS A 52 -1.81 -1.66 8.65
N ARG A 53 -0.78 -1.13 7.97
CA ARG A 53 -0.90 -0.62 6.61
C ARG A 53 -1.29 -1.73 5.62
N LEU A 54 -0.69 -2.91 5.72
CA LEU A 54 -1.02 -4.08 4.89
C LEU A 54 -2.48 -4.50 5.08
N ALA A 55 -2.95 -4.63 6.32
CA ALA A 55 -4.34 -4.97 6.61
C ALA A 55 -5.31 -3.94 6.03
N ARG A 56 -4.99 -2.65 6.18
CA ARG A 56 -5.80 -1.56 5.62
C ARG A 56 -5.81 -1.60 4.08
N ALA A 57 -4.65 -1.76 3.45
CA ALA A 57 -4.53 -1.82 2.00
C ALA A 57 -5.29 -3.02 1.39
N ARG A 58 -5.23 -4.20 2.03
CA ARG A 58 -6.02 -5.37 1.63
C ARG A 58 -7.52 -5.11 1.68
N ASN A 59 -8.00 -4.44 2.73
CA ASN A 59 -9.41 -4.08 2.84
C ASN A 59 -9.83 -3.14 1.70
N TRP A 60 -9.02 -2.12 1.41
CA TRP A 60 -9.27 -1.24 0.25
C TRP A 60 -9.27 -1.98 -1.08
N MET A 61 -8.37 -2.95 -1.27
CA MET A 61 -8.34 -3.77 -2.50
C MET A 61 -9.60 -4.63 -2.63
N LEU A 62 -10.09 -5.23 -1.54
CA LEU A 62 -11.36 -5.97 -1.55
C LEU A 62 -12.53 -5.08 -1.96
N ILE A 63 -12.58 -3.84 -1.44
CA ILE A 63 -13.60 -2.86 -1.82
C ILE A 63 -13.47 -2.46 -3.29
N ALA A 64 -12.25 -2.31 -3.80
CA ALA A 64 -12.01 -1.93 -5.20
C ALA A 64 -12.31 -3.06 -6.21
N SER A 65 -12.28 -4.32 -5.76
CA SER A 65 -12.58 -5.50 -6.58
C SER A 65 -14.05 -5.94 -6.55
N ALA A 66 -14.84 -5.37 -5.62
CA ALA A 66 -16.26 -5.68 -5.43
C ALA A 66 -17.14 -4.87 -6.39
#